data_AF-A0A8T8DZK3-F1
#
_entry.id   AF-A0A8T8DZK3-F1
#
_cell.length_a   1.000
_cell.length_b   1.000
_cell.length_c   1.000
_cell.angle_alpha   90.00
_cell.angle_beta   90.00
_cell.angle_gamma   90.00
#
_symmetry.space_group_name_H-M   'P 1'
#
loop_
_entity.id
_entity.type
_entity.pdbx_description
1 polymer ?
#
loop_
_entity_poly.entity_id
_entity_poly.type
_entity_poly.pdbx_seq_one_letter_code
_entity_poly.pdbx_strand_id
1 'polypeptide(L)'
;MNVVTGPNREPLEMPFLTFQKGAYAVPEEGDTVQVSTVNGERVAHTPVSAPAFTFPTDLTEGDFCFKFNEDTELHFSKQTDGTVNVELSADGDVSITTTNGGNVNVQSDGDTTVESTGDVTVNGSSITLGADGGAESLAVQSHTHEYEDTGDTDAGGSSPSTKTTSTPIEDGTQKTKAE
;
A
#
# COMPACT_ATOMS: atom_id res chain seq x y z
N MET A 1 -10.87 26.95 16.28
CA MET A 1 -9.64 26.57 17.04
C MET A 1 -9.45 27.59 18.16
N ASN A 2 -9.05 27.17 19.36
CA ASN A 2 -8.80 28.10 20.47
C ASN A 2 -7.35 28.60 20.42
N VAL A 3 -7.15 29.91 20.38
CA VAL A 3 -5.83 30.54 20.26
C VAL A 3 -5.60 31.52 21.40
N VAL A 4 -4.49 31.35 22.12
CA VAL A 4 -4.01 32.29 23.14
C VAL A 4 -3.07 33.30 22.50
N THR A 5 -3.39 34.59 22.60
CA THR A 5 -2.61 35.64 21.89
C THR A 5 -1.86 36.58 22.82
N GLY A 6 -1.53 36.12 24.03
CA GLY A 6 -0.75 36.85 25.02
C GLY A 6 -0.79 36.20 26.40
N PRO A 7 0.18 36.50 27.27
CA PRO A 7 0.22 35.97 28.63
C PRO A 7 -1.03 36.43 29.42
N ASN A 8 -1.66 35.49 30.14
CA ASN A 8 -2.87 35.69 30.95
C ASN A 8 -4.10 36.15 30.16
N ARG A 9 -4.19 35.85 28.86
CA ARG A 9 -5.42 36.04 28.08
C ARG A 9 -6.18 34.73 27.99
N GLU A 10 -7.50 34.83 28.10
CA GLU A 10 -8.39 33.70 27.79
C GLU A 10 -8.20 33.28 26.32
N PRO A 11 -8.24 31.97 26.04
CA PRO A 11 -8.26 31.47 24.66
C PRO A 11 -9.45 32.05 23.90
N LEU A 12 -9.22 32.42 22.65
CA LEU A 12 -10.27 32.89 21.76
C LEU A 12 -10.51 31.86 20.66
N GLU A 13 -11.76 31.50 20.43
CA GLU A 13 -12.12 30.70 19.27
C GLU A 13 -11.93 31.56 18.01
N MET A 14 -11.09 31.08 17.10
CA MET A 14 -10.80 31.74 15.83
C MET A 14 -11.05 30.78 14.65
N PRO A 15 -11.54 31.31 13.51
CA PRO A 15 -11.49 30.62 12.23
C PRO A 15 -10.03 30.40 11.81
N PHE A 16 -9.78 29.26 11.16
CA PHE A 16 -8.47 28.87 10.65
C PHE A 16 -8.43 28.98 9.13
N LEU A 17 -7.45 29.69 8.60
CA LEU A 17 -7.21 29.87 7.18
C LEU A 17 -6.00 29.05 6.73
N THR A 18 -6.12 28.41 5.58
CA THR A 18 -5.04 27.66 4.95
C THR A 18 -4.37 28.48 3.85
N PHE A 19 -3.14 28.11 3.49
CA PHE A 19 -2.36 28.81 2.49
C PHE A 19 -2.92 28.67 1.05
N GLN A 20 -3.65 27.58 0.78
CA GLN A 20 -4.36 27.36 -0.48
C GLN A 20 -5.59 26.48 -0.29
N LYS A 21 -6.56 26.60 -1.20
CA LYS A 21 -7.75 25.73 -1.22
C LYS A 21 -7.31 24.28 -1.45
N GLY A 22 -7.75 23.38 -0.57
CA GLY A 22 -7.46 21.95 -0.68
C GLY A 22 -6.21 21.47 0.06
N ALA A 23 -5.38 22.36 0.61
CA ALA A 23 -4.29 22.00 1.49
C ALA A 23 -4.61 22.44 2.92
N TYR A 24 -4.57 21.50 3.86
CA TYR A 24 -4.87 21.74 5.28
C TYR A 24 -3.69 21.25 6.11
N ALA A 25 -3.08 22.16 6.86
CA ALA A 25 -2.10 21.83 7.91
C ALA A 25 -2.73 22.24 9.23
N VAL A 26 -3.14 21.28 10.05
CA VAL A 26 -3.80 21.55 11.33
C VAL A 26 -2.74 21.67 12.41
N PRO A 27 -2.63 22.81 13.10
CA PRO A 27 -1.73 22.97 14.24
C PRO A 27 -2.00 21.95 15.35
N GLU A 28 -0.94 21.51 16.01
CA GLU A 28 -1.02 20.76 17.26
C GLU A 28 -1.22 21.70 18.45
N GLU A 29 -1.61 21.14 19.60
CA GLU A 29 -1.65 21.92 20.83
C GLU A 29 -0.24 22.38 21.22
N GLY A 30 -0.08 23.68 21.41
CA GLY A 30 1.21 24.30 21.73
C GLY A 30 1.92 24.92 20.53
N ASP A 31 1.44 24.67 19.30
CA ASP A 31 2.00 25.31 18.11
C ASP A 31 1.81 26.84 18.13
N THR A 32 2.83 27.54 17.65
CA THR A 32 2.72 28.98 17.38
C THR A 32 2.10 29.17 16.02
N VAL A 33 0.98 29.89 15.97
CA VAL A 33 0.28 30.26 14.74
C VAL A 33 0.38 31.76 14.47
N GLN A 34 0.40 32.14 13.20
CA GLN A 34 0.24 33.53 12.83
C GLN A 34 -1.24 33.93 12.96
N VAL A 35 -1.53 35.06 13.61
CA VAL A 35 -2.87 35.63 13.69
C VAL A 35 -2.91 36.93 12.89
N SER A 36 -3.88 37.06 11.99
CA SER A 36 -4.13 38.31 11.26
C SER A 36 -5.59 38.75 11.42
N THR A 37 -5.89 39.96 10.95
CA THR A 37 -7.26 40.47 10.90
C THR A 37 -7.69 40.58 9.44
N VAL A 38 -8.79 39.90 9.09
CA VAL A 38 -9.39 39.92 7.75
C VAL A 38 -10.82 40.42 7.89
N ASN A 39 -11.18 41.50 7.20
CA ASN A 39 -12.52 42.12 7.28
C ASN A 39 -12.98 42.44 8.72
N GLY A 40 -12.05 42.76 9.63
CA GLY A 40 -12.35 43.05 11.03
C GLY A 40 -12.43 41.82 11.95
N GLU A 41 -12.34 40.61 11.41
CA GLU A 41 -12.34 39.36 12.17
C GLU A 41 -10.91 38.82 12.34
N ARG A 42 -10.60 38.26 13.51
CA ARG A 42 -9.30 37.64 13.78
C ARG A 42 -9.31 36.22 13.23
N VAL A 43 -8.30 35.90 12.44
CA VAL A 43 -8.12 34.60 11.80
C VAL A 43 -6.75 34.04 12.17
N ALA A 44 -6.70 32.74 12.44
CA ALA A 44 -5.44 32.01 12.61
C ALA A 44 -4.99 31.43 11.27
N HIS A 45 -3.69 31.43 11.01
CA HIS A 45 -3.04 30.85 9.84
C HIS A 45 -2.21 29.63 10.25
N THR A 46 -1.57 29.00 9.26
CA THR A 46 -0.69 27.85 9.45
C THR A 46 0.35 28.06 10.56
N PRO A 47 0.80 26.97 11.22
CA PRO A 47 1.91 27.03 12.16
C PRO A 47 3.13 27.74 11.56
N VAL A 48 3.81 28.54 12.38
CA VAL A 48 5.04 29.27 12.00
C VAL A 48 6.27 28.76 12.76
N SER A 49 6.11 27.70 13.56
CA SER A 49 7.22 27.03 14.23
C SER A 49 8.15 26.41 13.17
N ALA A 50 9.45 26.69 13.28
CA ALA A 50 10.43 25.91 12.53
C ALA A 50 10.35 24.45 13.03
N PRO A 51 10.28 23.46 12.12
CA PRO A 51 10.28 22.07 12.54
C PRO A 51 11.59 21.71 13.24
N ALA A 52 11.54 20.74 14.14
CA ALA A 52 12.72 20.22 14.83
C ALA A 52 13.58 19.28 13.95
N PHE A 53 13.07 18.94 12.76
CA PHE A 53 13.69 18.05 11.78
C PHE A 53 14.30 18.83 10.62
N THR A 54 15.19 18.17 9.89
CA THR A 54 15.83 18.76 8.71
C THR A 54 14.99 18.55 7.45
N PHE A 55 14.93 19.56 6.59
CA PHE A 55 14.34 19.39 5.27
C PHE A 55 15.32 18.66 4.34
N PRO A 56 14.83 17.91 3.34
CA PRO A 56 15.69 17.28 2.35
C PRO A 56 16.56 18.32 1.66
N THR A 57 17.86 18.06 1.59
CA THR A 57 18.85 19.00 1.02
C THR A 57 19.00 18.89 -0.49
N ASP A 58 18.37 17.88 -1.07
CA ASP A 58 18.44 17.48 -2.47
C ASP A 58 17.23 17.92 -3.30
N LEU A 59 16.32 18.73 -2.72
CA LEU A 59 15.22 19.33 -3.47
C LEU A 59 15.74 20.23 -4.58
N THR A 60 15.23 20.01 -5.78
CA THR A 60 15.52 20.78 -7.00
C THR A 60 14.34 21.66 -7.41
N GLU A 61 14.54 22.50 -8.42
CA GLU A 61 13.48 23.39 -8.90
C GLU A 61 12.28 22.60 -9.44
N GLY A 62 11.10 22.85 -8.86
CA GLY A 62 9.86 22.19 -9.24
C GLY A 62 9.50 21.00 -8.36
N ASP A 63 10.41 20.56 -7.48
CA ASP A 63 10.11 19.54 -6.49
C ASP A 63 9.15 20.07 -5.42
N PHE A 64 8.35 19.15 -4.88
CA PHE A 64 7.37 19.47 -3.86
C PHE A 64 7.40 18.38 -2.79
N CYS A 65 7.59 18.76 -1.53
CA CYS A 65 7.76 17.81 -0.43
C CYS A 65 6.91 18.22 0.78
N PHE A 66 6.19 17.24 1.34
CA PHE A 66 5.57 17.31 2.66
C PHE A 66 6.35 16.42 3.62
N LYS A 67 7.08 17.03 4.55
CA LYS A 67 7.77 16.31 5.63
C LYS A 67 7.01 16.49 6.94
N PHE A 68 6.67 15.38 7.57
CA PHE A 68 5.88 15.36 8.80
C PHE A 68 6.78 15.21 10.04
N ASN A 69 7.82 14.39 9.93
CA ASN A 69 8.85 14.19 10.94
C ASN A 69 10.18 13.77 10.28
N GLU A 70 11.17 13.34 11.06
CA GLU A 70 12.49 12.93 10.54
C GLU A 70 12.39 11.78 9.52
N ASP A 71 11.48 10.83 9.75
CA ASP A 71 11.39 9.54 9.04
C ASP A 71 10.13 9.42 8.16
N THR A 72 9.23 10.41 8.18
CA THR A 72 7.96 10.42 7.44
C THR A 72 7.87 11.62 6.50
N GLU A 73 7.80 11.35 5.19
CA GLU A 73 7.73 12.35 4.13
C GLU A 73 7.04 11.85 2.86
N LEU A 74 6.41 12.78 2.14
CA LEU A 74 5.86 12.59 0.81
C LEU A 74 6.54 13.55 -0.16
N HIS A 75 7.28 13.01 -1.11
CA HIS A 75 8.11 13.77 -2.05
C HIS A 75 7.64 13.56 -3.50
N PHE A 76 7.43 14.66 -4.20
CA PHE A 76 7.17 14.72 -5.64
C PHE A 76 8.40 15.31 -6.32
N SER A 77 9.07 14.53 -7.16
CA SER A 77 10.27 15.01 -7.87
C SER A 77 10.13 14.90 -9.38
N LYS A 78 10.42 16.02 -10.06
CA LYS A 78 10.29 16.08 -11.51
C LYS A 78 11.53 15.53 -12.19
N GLN A 79 11.36 14.54 -13.05
CA GLN A 79 12.46 13.92 -13.78
C GLN A 79 12.79 14.66 -15.08
N THR A 80 14.00 14.44 -15.59
CA THR A 80 14.49 15.08 -16.83
C THR A 80 13.72 14.68 -18.08
N ASP A 81 13.08 13.50 -18.08
CA ASP A 81 12.22 13.02 -19.16
C ASP A 81 10.77 13.54 -19.08
N GLY A 82 10.47 14.36 -18.08
CA GLY A 82 9.15 14.95 -17.84
C GLY A 82 8.21 14.09 -16.99
N THR A 83 8.64 12.92 -16.54
CA THR A 83 7.89 12.12 -15.55
C THR A 83 8.00 12.74 -14.15
N VAL A 84 7.16 12.27 -13.22
CA VAL A 84 7.17 12.69 -11.82
C VAL A 84 7.26 11.45 -10.95
N ASN A 85 8.28 11.39 -10.10
CA ASN A 85 8.34 10.39 -9.05
C ASN A 85 7.50 10.86 -7.87
N VAL A 86 6.75 9.94 -7.27
CA VAL A 86 6.01 10.17 -6.04
C VAL A 86 6.49 9.14 -5.03
N GLU A 87 7.24 9.60 -4.04
CA GLU A 87 7.89 8.77 -3.03
C GLU A 87 7.26 9.06 -1.67
N LEU A 88 6.86 8.01 -0.96
CA LEU A 88 6.34 8.08 0.40
C LEU A 88 7.25 7.24 1.31
N SER A 89 7.86 7.90 2.27
CA SER A 89 8.58 7.27 3.38
C SER A 89 7.76 7.48 4.66
N ALA A 90 7.68 6.44 5.50
CA ALA A 90 6.97 6.51 6.78
C ALA A 90 7.69 5.65 7.83
N ASP A 91 7.70 6.13 9.07
CA ASP A 91 8.19 5.39 10.26
C ASP A 91 7.23 4.28 10.74
N GLY A 92 6.03 4.22 10.16
CA GLY A 92 4.99 3.25 10.47
C GLY A 92 4.34 2.65 9.22
N ASP A 93 3.21 1.97 9.43
CA ASP A 93 2.49 1.30 8.36
C ASP A 93 1.83 2.31 7.40
N VAL A 94 1.99 2.09 6.09
CA VAL A 94 1.28 2.83 5.04
C VAL A 94 0.04 2.05 4.63
N SER A 95 -1.13 2.68 4.71
CA SER A 95 -2.41 2.11 4.29
C SER A 95 -3.05 2.95 3.19
N ILE A 96 -3.35 2.32 2.04
CA ILE A 96 -4.10 2.93 0.94
C ILE A 96 -5.49 2.31 0.91
N THR A 97 -6.52 3.10 1.20
CA THR A 97 -7.92 2.64 1.22
C THR A 97 -8.79 3.52 0.34
N THR A 98 -9.82 2.92 -0.24
CA THR A 98 -10.85 3.62 -0.99
C THR A 98 -12.15 3.63 -0.19
N THR A 99 -12.91 4.71 -0.30
CA THR A 99 -14.26 4.79 0.28
C THR A 99 -15.32 4.66 -0.83
N ASN A 100 -16.54 4.29 -0.47
CA ASN A 100 -17.70 4.20 -1.37
C ASN A 100 -17.53 3.21 -2.54
N GLY A 101 -16.83 2.09 -2.31
CA GLY A 101 -16.66 1.03 -3.32
C GLY A 101 -15.67 1.37 -4.44
N GLY A 102 -14.77 2.34 -4.23
CA GLY A 102 -13.67 2.60 -5.15
C GLY A 102 -12.66 1.45 -5.19
N ASN A 103 -11.84 1.42 -6.24
CA ASN A 103 -10.77 0.42 -6.41
C ASN A 103 -9.40 1.09 -6.34
N VAL A 104 -8.40 0.39 -5.81
CA VAL A 104 -6.99 0.73 -6.01
C VAL A 104 -6.53 -0.03 -7.25
N ASN A 105 -6.21 0.71 -8.33
CA ASN A 105 -5.70 0.13 -9.57
C ASN A 105 -4.19 0.37 -9.66
N VAL A 106 -3.41 -0.71 -9.79
CA VAL A 106 -1.97 -0.64 -10.01
C VAL A 106 -1.71 -1.08 -11.46
N GLN A 107 -1.18 -0.15 -12.27
CA GLN A 107 -0.80 -0.41 -13.66
C GLN A 107 0.68 -0.10 -13.80
N SER A 108 1.46 -1.08 -14.25
CA SER A 108 2.89 -0.96 -14.49
C SER A 108 3.19 -1.41 -15.91
N ASP A 109 4.09 -0.71 -16.60
CA ASP A 109 4.65 -1.15 -17.89
C ASP A 109 5.71 -2.25 -17.71
N GLY A 110 6.15 -2.49 -16.47
CA GLY A 110 7.06 -3.56 -16.07
C GLY A 110 6.44 -4.43 -14.98
N ASP A 111 7.30 -5.04 -14.16
CA ASP A 111 6.86 -5.94 -13.11
C ASP A 111 6.20 -5.17 -11.94
N THR A 112 5.22 -5.81 -11.30
CA THR A 112 4.69 -5.40 -9.99
C THR A 112 5.03 -6.49 -9.00
N THR A 113 5.86 -6.16 -8.00
CA THR A 113 6.27 -7.12 -6.96
C THR A 113 5.51 -6.83 -5.68
N VAL A 114 4.95 -7.89 -5.06
CA VAL A 114 4.35 -7.82 -3.72
C VAL A 114 5.16 -8.73 -2.80
N GLU A 115 5.84 -8.13 -1.83
CA GLU A 115 6.59 -8.84 -0.79
C GLU A 115 5.89 -8.69 0.56
N SER A 116 5.72 -9.79 1.28
CA SER A 116 5.12 -9.79 2.62
C SER A 116 5.89 -10.74 3.51
N THR A 117 6.10 -10.35 4.77
CA THR A 117 6.62 -11.22 5.82
C THR A 117 5.53 -12.15 6.40
N GLY A 118 4.27 -11.84 6.11
CA GLY A 118 3.11 -12.67 6.44
C GLY A 118 2.37 -13.16 5.19
N ASP A 119 1.09 -13.50 5.36
CA ASP A 119 0.30 -14.04 4.27
C ASP A 119 -0.08 -12.97 3.23
N VAL A 120 -0.07 -13.36 1.95
CA VAL A 120 -0.68 -12.60 0.85
C VAL A 120 -1.95 -13.32 0.42
N THR A 121 -3.10 -12.69 0.61
CA THR A 121 -4.40 -13.24 0.19
C THR A 121 -4.90 -12.52 -1.05
N VAL A 122 -5.13 -13.28 -2.13
CA VAL A 122 -5.73 -12.77 -3.37
C VAL A 122 -7.11 -13.41 -3.54
N ASN A 123 -8.16 -12.58 -3.50
CA ASN A 123 -9.55 -13.02 -3.69
C ASN A 123 -10.05 -12.48 -5.02
N GLY A 124 -10.17 -13.34 -6.03
CA GLY A 124 -10.66 -12.97 -7.35
C GLY A 124 -11.44 -14.12 -7.99
N SER A 125 -12.36 -13.78 -8.90
CA SER A 125 -13.06 -14.79 -9.71
C SER A 125 -12.13 -15.51 -10.69
N SER A 126 -10.98 -14.89 -11.00
CA SER A 126 -9.91 -15.46 -11.82
C SER A 126 -8.57 -14.97 -11.28
N ILE A 127 -7.62 -15.89 -11.09
CA ILE A 127 -6.23 -15.59 -10.72
C ILE A 127 -5.35 -16.39 -11.67
N THR A 128 -4.52 -15.69 -12.44
CA THR A 128 -3.53 -16.30 -13.32
C THR A 128 -2.17 -16.20 -12.64
N LEU A 129 -1.47 -17.32 -12.55
CA LEU A 129 -0.16 -17.43 -11.92
C LEU A 129 0.80 -18.07 -12.94
N GLY A 130 1.93 -17.41 -13.20
CA GLY A 130 2.86 -17.74 -14.29
C GLY A 130 2.69 -16.84 -15.52
N ALA A 131 3.62 -16.91 -16.47
CA ALA A 131 3.54 -16.15 -17.72
C ALA A 131 2.31 -16.63 -18.54
N ASP A 132 1.70 -15.73 -19.31
CA ASP A 132 0.55 -16.02 -20.19
C ASP A 132 0.82 -17.24 -21.08
N GLY A 133 0.39 -18.43 -20.63
CA GLY A 133 0.53 -19.70 -21.35
C GLY A 133 1.39 -20.78 -20.67
N GLY A 134 1.93 -20.55 -19.48
CA GLY A 134 2.68 -21.57 -18.75
C GLY A 134 2.71 -21.29 -17.25
N ALA A 135 1.81 -21.92 -16.50
CA ALA A 135 2.00 -22.07 -15.07
C ALA A 135 3.18 -23.02 -14.86
N GLU A 136 4.38 -22.48 -14.61
CA GLU A 136 5.47 -23.28 -14.08
C GLU A 136 5.02 -23.79 -12.71
N SER A 137 4.80 -25.11 -12.62
CA SER A 137 4.33 -25.89 -11.48
C SER A 137 3.98 -25.10 -10.21
N LEU A 138 2.71 -24.74 -10.06
CA LEU A 138 2.19 -24.29 -8.78
C LEU A 138 1.92 -25.53 -7.94
N ALA A 139 2.87 -25.88 -7.09
CA ALA A 139 2.65 -26.90 -6.08
C ALA A 139 1.66 -26.36 -5.03
N VAL A 140 0.37 -26.64 -5.19
CA VAL A 140 -0.54 -26.65 -4.04
C VAL A 140 0.00 -27.74 -3.12
N GLN A 141 0.68 -27.33 -2.04
CA GLN A 141 1.53 -28.19 -1.20
C GLN A 141 0.84 -29.44 -0.63
N SER A 142 -0.49 -29.51 -0.70
CA SER A 142 -1.22 -30.72 -0.37
C SER A 142 -2.42 -30.86 -1.32
N HIS A 143 -2.25 -31.71 -2.33
CA HIS A 143 -3.39 -32.30 -3.00
C HIS A 143 -3.21 -33.82 -2.98
N THR A 144 -4.34 -34.53 -3.01
CA THR A 144 -4.36 -35.98 -3.13
C THR A 144 -5.12 -36.32 -4.38
N HIS A 145 -4.64 -37.34 -5.09
CA HIS A 145 -5.40 -37.98 -6.14
C HIS A 145 -5.97 -39.29 -5.59
N GLU A 146 -7.21 -39.59 -5.94
CA GLU A 146 -7.68 -40.96 -5.84
C GLU A 146 -7.09 -41.72 -7.05
N TYR A 147 -6.27 -42.74 -6.79
CA TYR A 147 -5.88 -43.70 -7.82
C TYR A 147 -6.74 -44.94 -7.67
N GLU A 148 -7.28 -45.43 -8.79
CA GLU A 148 -7.70 -46.82 -8.90
C GLU A 148 -6.44 -47.65 -9.16
N ASP A 149 -6.00 -48.39 -8.14
CA ASP A 149 -5.05 -49.48 -8.32
C ASP A 149 -5.75 -50.54 -9.20
N THR A 150 -5.33 -50.61 -10.47
CA THR A 150 -5.89 -51.59 -11.41
C THR A 150 -5.44 -53.01 -11.13
N GLY A 151 -4.61 -53.23 -10.11
CA GLY A 151 -4.20 -54.55 -9.65
C GLY A 151 -3.57 -55.32 -10.79
N ASP A 152 -2.25 -55.22 -10.94
CA ASP A 152 -1.52 -56.12 -11.82
C ASP A 152 -1.67 -57.56 -11.31
N THR A 153 -2.70 -58.26 -11.78
CA THR A 153 -2.96 -59.66 -11.49
C THR A 153 -2.24 -60.52 -12.52
N ASP A 154 -0.92 -60.47 -12.53
CA ASP A 154 -0.08 -61.56 -13.05
C ASP A 154 -0.09 -62.74 -12.08
N ALA A 155 -1.30 -63.23 -11.77
CA ALA A 155 -1.66 -64.57 -11.30
C ALA A 155 -3.12 -64.52 -10.83
N GLY A 156 -4.00 -65.27 -11.50
CA GLY A 156 -5.45 -65.23 -11.31
C GLY A 156 -5.92 -65.25 -9.85
N GLY A 157 -6.57 -64.16 -9.45
CA GLY A 157 -7.31 -64.05 -8.21
C GLY A 157 -8.02 -62.69 -8.11
N SER A 158 -9.35 -62.68 -8.28
CA SER A 158 -10.18 -61.51 -7.99
C SER A 158 -10.10 -61.19 -6.49
N SER A 159 -9.35 -60.15 -6.14
CA SER A 159 -9.42 -59.51 -4.82
C SER A 159 -9.92 -58.07 -4.97
N PRO A 160 -10.63 -57.54 -3.96
CA PRO A 160 -11.25 -56.23 -4.04
C PRO A 160 -10.19 -55.12 -4.04
N SER A 161 -10.37 -54.14 -4.92
CA SER A 161 -9.51 -52.95 -5.01
C SER A 161 -9.50 -52.18 -3.69
N THR A 162 -8.36 -52.14 -3.00
CA THR A 162 -8.15 -51.27 -1.85
C THR A 162 -7.75 -49.89 -2.35
N LYS A 163 -8.61 -48.87 -2.20
CA LYS A 163 -8.22 -47.47 -2.43
C LYS A 163 -7.10 -47.10 -1.44
N THR A 164 -5.91 -46.80 -1.93
CA THR A 164 -4.82 -46.26 -1.11
C THR A 164 -4.70 -44.76 -1.38
N THR A 165 -4.61 -43.96 -0.32
CA THR A 165 -4.31 -42.52 -0.40
C THR A 165 -2.85 -42.31 -0.01
N SER A 166 -2.01 -41.99 -0.97
CA SER A 166 -0.65 -41.51 -0.73
C SER A 166 -0.52 -40.08 -1.25
N THR A 167 0.30 -39.26 -0.59
CA THR A 167 0.76 -37.99 -1.19
C THR A 167 1.58 -38.33 -2.43
N PRO A 168 1.18 -37.91 -3.64
CA PRO A 168 1.94 -38.21 -4.83
C PRO A 168 3.32 -37.55 -4.73
N ILE A 169 4.39 -38.32 -4.90
CA ILE A 169 5.69 -37.78 -5.33
C ILE A 169 5.63 -37.80 -6.86
N GLU A 170 4.85 -36.88 -7.45
CA GLU A 170 4.86 -36.70 -8.90
C GLU A 170 5.74 -35.50 -9.23
N ASP A 171 6.72 -35.72 -10.12
CA ASP A 171 7.34 -34.63 -10.85
C ASP A 171 6.21 -33.91 -11.60
N GLY A 172 5.99 -32.64 -11.30
CA GLY A 172 4.81 -31.90 -11.74
C GLY A 172 4.53 -32.07 -13.23
N THR A 173 3.40 -32.68 -13.58
CA THR A 173 2.98 -32.83 -14.97
C THR A 173 2.52 -31.47 -15.50
N GLN A 174 3.30 -30.89 -16.41
CA GLN A 174 2.90 -29.70 -17.14
C GLN A 174 1.63 -29.99 -17.95
N LYS A 175 0.52 -29.29 -17.67
CA LYS A 175 -0.58 -29.19 -18.63
C LYS A 175 -0.11 -28.34 -19.81
N THR A 176 0.26 -29.00 -20.90
CA THR A 176 0.50 -28.34 -22.17
C THR A 176 -0.84 -27.99 -22.82
N LYS A 177 -1.20 -26.70 -22.70
CA LYS A 177 -2.36 -26.00 -23.30
C LYS A 177 -3.76 -26.37 -22.80
N ALA A 178 -4.56 -25.31 -22.63
CA ALA A 178 -6.02 -25.35 -22.58
C ALA A 178 -6.58 -25.44 -24.01
N GLU A 179 -7.62 -26.24 -24.21
CA GLU A 179 -8.49 -26.19 -25.40
C GLU A 179 -9.36 -24.93 -25.42
#